data_AF-A0A7J9PIL3-F1
#
_entry.id   AF-A0A7J9PIL3-F1
#
_cell.length_a   1.000
_cell.length_b   1.000
_cell.length_c   1.000
_cell.angle_alpha   90.00
_cell.angle_beta   90.00
_cell.angle_gamma   90.00
#
_symmetry.space_group_name_H-M   'P 1'
#
loop_
_entity.id
_entity.type
_entity.pdbx_description
1 polymer ?
#
loop_
_entity_poly.entity_id
_entity_poly.type
_entity_poly.pdbx_seq_one_letter_code
_entity_poly.pdbx_strand_id
1 'polypeptide(L)'
;MFLDNMESIRDLNLIDEINDSSNLKLIKYRLKLLFWNKNLEISDEDNEKEFLEFSREYQNLLSICSTGDIEIFSEKIDYLTLILAANSKNHNIYIKKLAEEYAEKIPLENEDSRVNIWDFIDVAANSRNNDLHLERMILEGDIVLLNQKRQSIYNFEKIRLKIKNYVDKVRNAQMPREIKDLLLKKAEEAFSEIKIDYNIESGIRVSTKEYSGEIPEDWHPPCMREILNDILSGGSPSHYARRSFVVYRFVSQFDPNLRPIEEGTLTNKSAQDIATEDQIERFLDEIINIFKSVGDFDVEKTKYYISHNIGYKVANHITHCEYCKNWRDDGGKGLGYYCRPDSTCSRKDIIHPLDYLCQNINRHVKKSE
;
A
#
# COMPACT_ATOMS: atom_id res chain seq x y z
N MET A 1 -8.22 -19.73 -5.74
CA MET A 1 -8.63 -18.45 -5.10
C MET A 1 -9.85 -17.94 -5.86
N PHE A 2 -10.80 -17.22 -5.26
CA PHE A 2 -12.02 -16.79 -5.98
C PHE A 2 -11.68 -16.09 -7.31
N LEU A 3 -10.60 -15.31 -7.37
CA LEU A 3 -10.07 -14.65 -8.58
C LEU A 3 -9.77 -15.58 -9.77
N ASP A 4 -9.63 -16.88 -9.55
CA ASP A 4 -9.44 -17.89 -10.60
C ASP A 4 -10.74 -18.26 -11.32
N ASN A 5 -11.89 -17.94 -10.71
CA ASN A 5 -13.21 -18.36 -11.15
C ASN A 5 -14.06 -17.18 -11.67
N MET A 6 -13.44 -16.23 -12.38
CA MET A 6 -14.11 -15.01 -12.89
C MET A 6 -15.30 -15.31 -13.82
N GLU A 7 -15.33 -16.48 -14.46
CA GLU A 7 -16.42 -16.86 -15.35
C GLU A 7 -17.74 -17.06 -14.60
N SER A 8 -17.71 -17.47 -13.32
CA SER A 8 -18.90 -17.74 -12.52
C SER A 8 -19.73 -16.49 -12.21
N ILE A 9 -19.14 -15.31 -12.39
CA ILE A 9 -19.76 -14.01 -12.06
C ILE A 9 -19.90 -13.05 -13.25
N ARG A 10 -19.65 -13.54 -14.47
CA ARG A 10 -19.60 -12.69 -15.67
C ARG A 10 -20.91 -11.98 -15.98
N ASP A 11 -22.04 -12.58 -15.64
CA ASP A 11 -23.38 -12.10 -15.97
C ASP A 11 -24.07 -11.34 -14.81
N LEU A 12 -23.32 -11.02 -13.74
CA LEU A 12 -23.88 -10.27 -12.61
C LEU A 12 -24.23 -8.83 -13.01
N ASN A 13 -25.46 -8.40 -12.68
CA ASN A 13 -25.79 -6.98 -12.69
C ASN A 13 -25.21 -6.32 -11.44
N LEU A 14 -24.00 -5.75 -11.59
CA LEU A 14 -23.28 -5.14 -10.47
C LEU A 14 -24.12 -4.16 -9.65
N ILE A 15 -24.95 -3.33 -10.30
CA ILE A 15 -25.75 -2.30 -9.61
C ILE A 15 -26.80 -2.92 -8.71
N ASP A 16 -27.48 -3.96 -9.18
CA ASP A 16 -28.49 -4.67 -8.39
C ASP A 16 -27.81 -5.38 -7.21
N GLU A 17 -26.67 -6.02 -7.47
CA GLU A 17 -25.96 -6.83 -6.48
C GLU A 17 -25.34 -6.00 -5.34
N ILE A 18 -24.82 -4.79 -5.61
CA ILE A 18 -24.30 -3.91 -4.55
C ILE A 18 -25.40 -3.16 -3.79
N ASN A 19 -26.61 -3.11 -4.34
CA ASN A 19 -27.78 -2.52 -3.67
C ASN A 19 -28.60 -3.56 -2.88
N ASP A 20 -28.39 -4.85 -3.14
CA ASP A 20 -28.97 -5.92 -2.34
C ASP A 20 -28.46 -5.85 -0.89
N SER A 21 -29.41 -5.77 0.05
CA SER A 21 -29.11 -5.60 1.47
C SER A 21 -28.47 -6.84 2.10
N SER A 22 -28.76 -8.03 1.56
CA SER A 22 -28.19 -9.29 2.04
C SER A 22 -26.74 -9.42 1.61
N ASN A 23 -26.43 -9.13 0.34
CA ASN A 23 -25.05 -9.07 -0.15
C ASN A 23 -24.23 -8.05 0.63
N LEU A 24 -24.75 -6.84 0.83
CA LEU A 24 -24.02 -5.80 1.56
C LEU A 24 -23.76 -6.21 3.02
N LYS A 25 -24.73 -6.87 3.68
CA LYS A 25 -24.53 -7.45 5.01
C LYS A 25 -23.43 -8.51 4.99
N LEU A 26 -23.42 -9.41 4.01
CA LEU A 26 -22.38 -10.43 3.86
C LEU A 26 -21.00 -9.84 3.59
N ILE A 27 -20.91 -8.81 2.75
CA ILE A 27 -19.66 -8.07 2.50
C ILE A 27 -19.12 -7.47 3.81
N LYS A 28 -19.98 -6.83 4.62
CA LYS A 28 -19.58 -6.28 5.92
C LYS A 28 -19.02 -7.35 6.85
N TYR A 29 -19.67 -8.50 6.95
CA TYR A 29 -19.16 -9.63 7.73
C TYR A 29 -17.85 -10.18 7.18
N ARG A 30 -17.74 -10.31 5.85
CA ARG A 30 -16.52 -10.75 5.18
C ARG A 30 -15.34 -9.83 5.47
N LEU A 31 -15.56 -8.51 5.42
CA LEU A 31 -14.57 -7.51 5.79
C LEU A 31 -14.22 -7.60 7.28
N LYS A 32 -15.19 -7.75 8.18
CA LYS A 32 -14.90 -7.93 9.61
C LYS A 32 -14.05 -9.16 9.89
N LEU A 33 -14.29 -10.27 9.19
CA LEU A 33 -13.46 -11.47 9.28
C LEU A 33 -12.04 -11.20 8.77
N LEU A 34 -11.93 -10.55 7.60
CA LEU A 34 -10.64 -10.24 6.98
C LEU A 34 -9.78 -9.30 7.83
N PHE A 35 -10.41 -8.33 8.48
CA PHE A 35 -9.79 -7.33 9.33
C PHE A 35 -9.89 -7.69 10.83
N TRP A 36 -10.16 -8.96 11.15
CA TRP A 36 -10.20 -9.39 12.54
C TRP A 36 -8.82 -9.21 13.18
N ASN A 37 -8.78 -8.47 14.28
CA ASN A 37 -7.59 -8.26 15.08
C ASN A 37 -7.79 -8.92 16.44
N LYS A 38 -6.75 -9.61 16.92
CA LYS A 38 -6.75 -10.18 18.28
C LYS A 38 -6.90 -9.07 19.32
N ASN A 39 -7.78 -9.26 20.28
CA ASN A 39 -7.85 -8.47 21.48
C ASN A 39 -6.71 -8.87 22.43
N LEU A 40 -5.78 -7.94 22.67
CA LEU A 40 -4.60 -8.17 23.52
C LEU A 40 -4.93 -8.28 25.02
N GLU A 41 -6.16 -7.95 25.43
CA GLU A 41 -6.62 -8.00 26.82
C GLU A 41 -7.14 -9.39 27.24
N ILE A 42 -7.36 -10.29 26.29
CA ILE A 42 -7.88 -11.64 26.53
C ILE A 42 -6.86 -12.70 26.09
N SER A 43 -7.08 -13.96 26.51
CA SER A 43 -6.18 -15.05 26.14
C SER A 43 -6.21 -15.33 24.63
N ASP A 44 -5.15 -15.96 24.11
CA ASP A 44 -5.13 -16.42 22.71
C ASP A 44 -6.26 -17.43 22.43
N GLU A 45 -6.57 -18.30 23.40
CA GLU A 45 -7.66 -19.27 23.30
C GLU A 45 -9.04 -18.58 23.20
N ASP A 46 -9.26 -17.53 23.99
CA ASP A 46 -10.52 -16.77 23.95
C ASP A 46 -10.65 -16.00 22.63
N ASN A 47 -9.56 -15.40 22.13
CA ASN A 47 -9.52 -14.76 20.81
C ASN A 47 -9.87 -15.73 19.69
N GLU A 48 -9.30 -16.94 19.72
CA GLU A 48 -9.57 -17.97 18.73
C GLU A 48 -11.04 -18.41 18.78
N LYS A 49 -11.60 -18.56 19.99
CA LYS A 49 -13.01 -18.90 20.17
C LYS A 49 -13.94 -17.83 19.62
N GLU A 50 -13.68 -16.55 19.91
CA GLU A 50 -14.45 -15.43 19.37
C GLU A 50 -14.39 -15.38 17.83
N PHE A 51 -13.20 -15.57 17.27
CA PHE A 51 -13.03 -15.64 15.82
C PHE A 51 -13.82 -16.79 15.19
N LEU A 52 -13.76 -17.98 15.79
CA LEU A 52 -14.48 -19.17 15.32
C LEU A 52 -15.99 -19.00 15.40
N GLU A 53 -16.49 -18.38 16.47
CA GLU A 53 -17.92 -18.06 16.62
C GLU A 53 -18.38 -17.07 15.54
N PHE A 54 -17.62 -15.99 15.33
CA PHE A 54 -17.91 -15.00 14.29
C PHE A 54 -17.84 -15.60 12.86
N SER A 55 -16.86 -16.47 12.61
CA SER A 55 -16.74 -17.21 11.35
C SER A 55 -17.95 -18.12 11.11
N ARG A 56 -18.44 -18.80 12.15
CA ARG A 56 -19.65 -19.63 12.07
C ARG A 56 -20.89 -18.79 11.78
N GLU A 57 -21.04 -17.62 12.41
CA GLU A 57 -22.14 -16.71 12.11
C GLU A 57 -22.15 -16.28 10.64
N TYR A 58 -20.98 -15.95 10.09
CA TYR A 58 -20.84 -15.62 8.68
C TYR A 58 -21.24 -16.78 7.77
N GLN A 59 -20.79 -18.01 8.05
CA GLN A 59 -21.18 -19.20 7.28
C GLN A 59 -22.68 -19.48 7.34
N ASN A 60 -23.30 -19.28 8.50
CA ASN A 60 -24.75 -19.41 8.67
C ASN A 60 -25.50 -18.36 7.84
N LEU A 61 -25.06 -17.09 7.88
CA LEU A 61 -25.63 -16.03 7.06
C LEU A 61 -25.48 -16.33 5.57
N LEU A 62 -24.30 -16.78 5.14
CA LEU A 62 -24.02 -17.16 3.76
C LEU A 62 -25.00 -18.25 3.28
N SER A 63 -25.20 -19.28 4.11
CA SER A 63 -26.11 -20.39 3.83
C SER A 63 -27.57 -19.93 3.72
N ILE A 64 -28.02 -19.03 4.61
CA ILE A 64 -29.38 -18.49 4.61
C ILE A 64 -29.65 -17.63 3.36
N CYS A 65 -28.67 -16.83 2.95
CA CYS A 65 -28.80 -15.93 1.81
C CYS A 65 -28.58 -16.63 0.46
N SER A 66 -27.86 -17.75 0.44
CA SER A 66 -27.62 -18.52 -0.78
C SER A 66 -28.92 -19.21 -1.25
N THR A 67 -29.21 -19.11 -2.55
CA THR A 67 -30.34 -19.79 -3.19
C THR A 67 -29.89 -20.92 -4.11
N GLY A 68 -28.61 -21.29 -4.06
CA GLY A 68 -27.97 -22.26 -4.94
C GLY A 68 -26.66 -22.77 -4.34
N ASP A 69 -25.65 -22.97 -5.17
CA ASP A 69 -24.33 -23.42 -4.72
C ASP A 69 -23.68 -22.38 -3.80
N ILE A 70 -23.41 -22.79 -2.55
CA ILE A 70 -22.82 -21.95 -1.51
C ILE A 70 -21.41 -21.49 -1.89
N GLU A 71 -20.63 -22.33 -2.59
CA GLU A 71 -19.26 -21.98 -2.98
C GLU A 71 -19.29 -20.87 -4.03
N ILE A 72 -20.12 -21.01 -5.07
CA ILE A 72 -20.30 -19.97 -6.10
C ILE A 72 -20.83 -18.67 -5.47
N PHE A 73 -21.77 -18.77 -4.53
CA PHE A 73 -22.30 -17.60 -3.84
C PHE A 73 -21.24 -16.92 -2.96
N SER A 74 -20.38 -17.69 -2.29
CA SER A 74 -19.24 -17.18 -1.54
C SER A 74 -18.26 -16.41 -2.43
N GLU A 75 -17.92 -16.97 -3.60
CA GLU A 75 -17.05 -16.31 -4.58
C GLU A 75 -17.64 -14.99 -5.06
N LYS A 76 -18.95 -14.95 -5.34
CA LYS A 76 -19.66 -13.72 -5.65
C LYS A 76 -19.50 -12.67 -4.55
N ILE A 77 -19.64 -13.04 -3.27
CA ILE A 77 -19.44 -12.10 -2.15
C ILE A 77 -17.99 -11.60 -2.09
N ASP A 78 -17.00 -12.47 -2.27
CA ASP A 78 -15.58 -12.08 -2.34
C ASP A 78 -15.33 -11.11 -3.50
N TYR A 79 -15.95 -11.33 -4.66
CA TYR A 79 -15.87 -10.45 -5.82
C TYR A 79 -16.48 -9.06 -5.59
N LEU A 80 -17.70 -9.01 -5.05
CA LEU A 80 -18.35 -7.75 -4.70
C LEU A 80 -17.52 -7.00 -3.63
N THR A 81 -16.96 -7.73 -2.67
CA THR A 81 -16.05 -7.17 -1.65
C THR A 81 -14.82 -6.55 -2.30
N LEU A 82 -14.19 -7.22 -3.26
CA LEU A 82 -13.04 -6.68 -3.98
C LEU A 82 -13.40 -5.39 -4.73
N ILE A 83 -14.55 -5.36 -5.42
CA ILE A 83 -14.99 -4.18 -6.17
C ILE A 83 -15.19 -2.99 -5.23
N LEU A 84 -15.86 -3.19 -4.09
CA LEU A 84 -16.04 -2.13 -3.10
C LEU A 84 -14.71 -1.73 -2.44
N ALA A 85 -13.87 -2.70 -2.06
CA ALA A 85 -12.57 -2.43 -1.48
C ALA A 85 -11.65 -1.65 -2.42
N ALA A 86 -11.65 -1.97 -3.72
CA ALA A 86 -10.87 -1.27 -4.74
C ALA A 86 -11.27 0.22 -4.85
N ASN A 87 -12.55 0.53 -4.65
CA ASN A 87 -13.07 1.90 -4.63
C ASN A 87 -12.95 2.57 -3.25
N SER A 88 -12.45 1.88 -2.22
CA SER A 88 -12.24 2.47 -0.90
C SER A 88 -10.87 3.15 -0.78
N LYS A 89 -10.73 4.04 0.21
CA LYS A 89 -9.41 4.54 0.66
C LYS A 89 -8.54 3.44 1.29
N ASN A 90 -9.14 2.30 1.65
CA ASN A 90 -8.49 1.19 2.33
C ASN A 90 -8.07 0.05 1.37
N HIS A 91 -8.09 0.28 0.04
CA HIS A 91 -7.76 -0.74 -0.95
C HIS A 91 -6.38 -1.38 -0.73
N ASN A 92 -5.37 -0.60 -0.34
CA ASN A 92 -4.02 -1.12 -0.09
C ASN A 92 -3.98 -2.11 1.08
N ILE A 93 -4.55 -1.75 2.24
CA ILE A 93 -4.58 -2.66 3.39
C ILE A 93 -5.48 -3.88 3.11
N TYR A 94 -6.54 -3.73 2.32
CA TYR A 94 -7.33 -4.86 1.83
C TYR A 94 -6.49 -5.83 0.99
N ILE A 95 -5.67 -5.33 0.05
CA ILE A 95 -4.73 -6.16 -0.74
C ILE A 95 -3.83 -6.96 0.20
N LYS A 96 -3.22 -6.29 1.17
CA LYS A 96 -2.32 -6.92 2.15
C LYS A 96 -3.02 -8.04 2.93
N LYS A 97 -4.16 -7.72 3.56
CA LYS A 97 -4.90 -8.64 4.42
C LYS A 97 -5.41 -9.86 3.65
N LEU A 98 -5.90 -9.64 2.44
CA LEU A 98 -6.36 -10.72 1.59
C LEU A 98 -5.19 -11.59 1.10
N ALA A 99 -4.03 -10.99 0.82
CA ALA A 99 -2.83 -11.74 0.49
C ALA A 99 -2.31 -12.57 1.67
N GLU A 100 -2.34 -12.05 2.89
CA GLU A 100 -2.04 -12.80 4.13
C GLU A 100 -2.96 -14.03 4.23
N GLU A 101 -4.28 -13.83 4.18
CA GLU A 101 -5.27 -14.90 4.33
C GLU A 101 -5.10 -16.03 3.28
N TYR A 102 -4.88 -15.67 2.01
CA TYR A 102 -4.73 -16.66 0.96
C TYR A 102 -3.35 -17.32 0.94
N ALA A 103 -2.29 -16.64 1.40
CA ALA A 103 -0.95 -17.21 1.44
C ALA A 103 -0.81 -18.26 2.54
N GLU A 104 -1.46 -18.06 3.69
CA GLU A 104 -1.51 -19.03 4.78
C GLU A 104 -2.19 -20.35 4.40
N LYS A 105 -3.10 -20.31 3.42
CA LYS A 105 -3.79 -21.50 2.90
C LYS A 105 -2.92 -22.35 1.96
N ILE A 106 -1.77 -21.83 1.51
CA ILE A 106 -0.85 -22.60 0.66
C ILE A 106 0.08 -23.42 1.56
N PRO A 107 0.03 -24.77 1.50
CA PRO A 107 0.90 -25.61 2.32
C PRO A 107 2.37 -25.34 2.03
N LEU A 108 3.18 -25.24 3.09
CA LEU A 108 4.63 -25.19 2.97
C LEU A 108 5.16 -26.60 2.75
N GLU A 109 6.13 -26.72 1.85
CA GLU A 109 6.79 -27.99 1.59
C GLU A 109 7.81 -28.28 2.71
N ASN A 110 7.94 -29.54 3.11
CA ASN A 110 8.92 -29.96 4.12
C ASN A 110 10.35 -29.94 3.55
N GLU A 111 10.48 -30.17 2.25
CA GLU A 111 11.71 -30.02 1.49
C GLU A 111 11.70 -28.68 0.73
N ASP A 112 12.77 -28.38 0.00
CA ASP A 112 12.82 -27.16 -0.82
C ASP A 112 11.76 -27.21 -1.93
N SER A 113 10.88 -26.21 -1.91
CA SER A 113 9.86 -26.03 -2.94
C SER A 113 10.50 -25.71 -4.28
N ARG A 114 9.96 -26.28 -5.34
CA ARG A 114 10.49 -26.19 -6.71
C ARG A 114 9.62 -25.26 -7.54
N VAL A 115 10.18 -24.13 -7.96
CA VAL A 115 9.46 -23.11 -8.76
C VAL A 115 10.17 -22.91 -10.11
N ASN A 116 9.43 -22.83 -11.22
CA ASN A 116 10.04 -22.48 -12.50
C ASN A 116 10.68 -21.08 -12.44
N ILE A 117 11.87 -20.93 -13.01
CA ILE A 117 12.66 -19.69 -12.93
C ILE A 117 11.92 -18.48 -13.51
N TRP A 118 11.09 -18.67 -14.53
CA TRP A 118 10.33 -17.58 -15.14
C TRP A 118 9.17 -17.14 -14.26
N ASP A 119 8.42 -18.08 -13.69
CA ASP A 119 7.39 -17.79 -12.68
C ASP A 119 7.99 -17.08 -11.46
N PHE A 120 9.18 -17.52 -11.04
CA PHE A 120 9.89 -16.89 -9.93
C PHE A 120 10.28 -15.45 -10.25
N ILE A 121 10.88 -15.20 -11.43
CA ILE A 121 11.30 -13.86 -11.87
C ILE A 121 10.10 -12.92 -11.94
N ASP A 122 8.95 -13.37 -12.47
CA ASP A 122 7.74 -12.56 -12.59
C ASP A 122 7.24 -12.03 -11.23
N VAL A 123 7.35 -12.84 -10.17
CA VAL A 123 7.01 -12.42 -8.81
C VAL A 123 8.14 -11.60 -8.18
N ALA A 124 9.36 -12.13 -8.19
CA ALA A 124 10.51 -11.55 -7.49
C ALA A 124 10.88 -10.16 -7.99
N ALA A 125 10.80 -9.92 -9.30
CA ALA A 125 11.07 -8.60 -9.91
C ALA A 125 10.13 -7.50 -9.37
N ASN A 126 8.95 -7.89 -8.89
CA ASN A 126 7.89 -7.00 -8.41
C ASN A 126 7.72 -7.02 -6.87
N SER A 127 8.24 -8.03 -6.17
CA SER A 127 8.24 -8.11 -4.70
C SER A 127 9.24 -7.14 -4.07
N ARG A 128 10.42 -6.96 -4.69
CA ARG A 128 11.53 -6.16 -4.15
C ARG A 128 11.95 -6.55 -2.72
N ASN A 129 11.52 -7.72 -2.24
CA ASN A 129 12.02 -8.35 -1.04
C ASN A 129 13.39 -8.98 -1.33
N ASN A 130 14.40 -8.58 -0.56
CA ASN A 130 15.78 -9.06 -0.72
C ASN A 130 15.92 -10.58 -0.55
N ASP A 131 14.98 -11.25 0.14
CA ASP A 131 14.98 -12.70 0.28
C ASP A 131 14.57 -13.44 -1.01
N LEU A 132 13.99 -12.73 -2.01
CA LEU A 132 13.60 -13.27 -3.32
C LEU A 132 14.54 -12.84 -4.44
N HIS A 133 15.67 -12.22 -4.12
CA HIS A 133 16.69 -11.88 -5.11
C HIS A 133 17.29 -13.12 -5.77
N LEU A 134 17.25 -13.19 -7.10
CA LEU A 134 17.67 -14.36 -7.87
C LEU A 134 19.14 -14.73 -7.61
N GLU A 135 20.02 -13.75 -7.40
CA GLU A 135 21.44 -13.99 -7.09
C GLU A 135 21.67 -14.70 -5.74
N ARG A 136 20.63 -14.78 -4.90
CA ARG A 136 20.65 -15.46 -3.59
C ARG A 136 19.95 -16.81 -3.62
N MET A 137 19.45 -17.24 -4.78
CA MET A 137 18.72 -18.49 -4.94
C MET A 137 19.63 -19.65 -5.33
N ILE A 138 19.19 -20.85 -5.00
CA ILE A 138 19.79 -22.09 -5.52
C ILE A 138 19.01 -22.48 -6.77
N LEU A 139 19.73 -22.75 -7.86
CA LEU A 139 19.15 -23.09 -9.16
C LEU A 139 19.52 -24.52 -9.57
N GLU A 140 18.53 -25.26 -10.04
CA GLU A 140 18.69 -26.56 -10.69
C GLU A 140 18.10 -26.49 -12.11
N GLY A 141 18.94 -26.12 -13.10
CA GLY A 141 18.46 -25.87 -14.45
C GLY A 141 17.52 -24.66 -14.51
N ASP A 142 16.26 -24.88 -14.88
CA ASP A 142 15.20 -23.87 -14.93
C ASP A 142 14.34 -23.84 -13.65
N ILE A 143 14.79 -24.48 -12.57
CA ILE A 143 14.09 -24.54 -11.29
C ILE A 143 14.83 -23.72 -10.22
N VAL A 144 14.08 -22.91 -9.49
CA VAL A 144 14.48 -22.20 -8.29
C VAL A 144 14.06 -23.02 -7.07
N LEU A 145 15.00 -23.30 -6.17
CA LEU A 145 14.73 -23.98 -4.90
C LEU A 145 14.44 -22.97 -3.79
N LEU A 146 13.29 -23.10 -3.15
CA LEU A 146 12.83 -22.24 -2.07
C LEU A 146 12.67 -23.03 -0.77
N ASN A 147 13.47 -22.69 0.23
CA ASN A 147 13.20 -23.13 1.59
C ASN A 147 11.86 -22.57 2.11
N GLN A 148 11.36 -23.11 3.21
CA GLN A 148 10.06 -22.73 3.80
C GLN A 148 9.88 -21.22 4.00
N LYS A 149 10.92 -20.52 4.49
CA LYS A 149 10.87 -19.07 4.69
C LYS A 149 10.65 -18.36 3.35
N ARG A 150 11.44 -18.69 2.32
CA ARG A 150 11.35 -18.07 0.99
C ARG A 150 10.07 -18.46 0.27
N GLN A 151 9.60 -19.70 0.43
CA GLN A 151 8.33 -20.16 -0.12
C GLN A 151 7.16 -19.35 0.46
N SER A 152 7.15 -19.12 1.78
CA SER A 152 6.14 -18.27 2.43
C SER A 152 6.13 -16.84 1.88
N ILE A 153 7.30 -16.21 1.75
CA ILE A 153 7.43 -14.85 1.18
C ILE A 153 6.97 -14.84 -0.29
N TYR A 154 7.40 -15.82 -1.07
CA TYR A 154 7.03 -15.95 -2.49
C TYR A 154 5.52 -16.13 -2.67
N ASN A 155 4.89 -16.98 -1.86
CA ASN A 155 3.44 -17.22 -1.89
C ASN A 155 2.66 -15.93 -1.59
N PHE A 156 3.04 -15.21 -0.53
CA PHE A 156 2.45 -13.91 -0.20
C PHE A 156 2.57 -12.92 -1.36
N GLU A 157 3.76 -12.78 -1.92
CA GLU A 157 4.02 -11.81 -3.00
C GLU A 157 3.28 -12.16 -4.29
N LYS A 158 3.27 -13.44 -4.66
CA LYS A 158 2.52 -13.93 -5.82
C LYS A 158 1.04 -13.57 -5.71
N ILE A 159 0.44 -13.79 -4.53
CA ILE A 159 -0.96 -13.46 -4.27
C ILE A 159 -1.18 -11.95 -4.21
N ARG A 160 -0.33 -11.20 -3.48
CA ARG A 160 -0.41 -9.74 -3.34
C ARG A 160 -0.41 -9.06 -4.71
N LEU A 161 0.54 -9.42 -5.58
CA LEU A 161 0.66 -8.87 -6.93
C LEU A 161 -0.56 -9.20 -7.79
N LYS A 162 -1.08 -10.42 -7.66
CA LYS A 162 -2.31 -10.83 -8.35
C LYS A 162 -3.50 -9.99 -7.91
N ILE A 163 -3.76 -9.86 -6.61
CA ILE A 163 -4.86 -9.05 -6.07
C ILE A 163 -4.70 -7.58 -6.45
N LYS A 164 -3.48 -7.02 -6.31
CA LYS A 164 -3.17 -5.65 -6.69
C LYS A 164 -3.54 -5.37 -8.14
N ASN A 165 -3.17 -6.25 -9.08
CA ASN A 165 -3.54 -6.13 -10.48
C ASN A 165 -5.06 -6.08 -10.70
N TYR A 166 -5.85 -6.90 -10.00
CA TYR A 166 -7.32 -6.83 -10.10
C TYR A 166 -7.89 -5.55 -9.50
N VAL A 167 -7.37 -5.10 -8.35
CA VAL A 167 -7.75 -3.83 -7.74
C VAL A 167 -7.45 -2.66 -8.68
N ASP A 168 -6.27 -2.63 -9.30
CA ASP A 168 -5.87 -1.59 -10.25
C ASP A 168 -6.76 -1.60 -11.50
N LYS A 169 -7.14 -2.78 -12.01
CA LYS A 169 -8.10 -2.90 -13.11
C LYS A 169 -9.46 -2.29 -12.76
N VAL A 170 -9.97 -2.55 -11.56
CA VAL A 170 -11.25 -1.98 -11.11
C VAL A 170 -11.14 -0.45 -10.95
N ARG A 171 -10.07 0.03 -10.31
CA ARG A 171 -9.86 1.48 -10.07
C ARG A 171 -9.72 2.29 -11.35
N ASN A 172 -9.07 1.69 -12.35
CA ASN A 172 -8.81 2.34 -13.64
C ASN A 172 -9.89 2.05 -14.69
N ALA A 173 -10.91 1.26 -14.35
CA ALA A 173 -12.01 0.99 -15.27
C ALA A 173 -12.75 2.29 -15.61
N GLN A 174 -12.94 2.54 -16.92
CA GLN A 174 -13.73 3.65 -17.38
C GLN A 174 -15.21 3.35 -17.13
N MET A 175 -15.87 4.23 -16.37
CA MET A 175 -17.29 4.10 -16.06
C MET A 175 -17.94 5.48 -15.90
N PRO A 176 -19.26 5.60 -16.10
CA PRO A 176 -20.01 6.80 -15.79
C PRO A 176 -19.76 7.29 -14.36
N ARG A 177 -19.75 8.62 -14.19
CA ARG A 177 -19.44 9.26 -12.90
C ARG A 177 -20.43 8.83 -11.81
N GLU A 178 -21.68 8.66 -12.17
CA GLU A 178 -22.76 8.24 -11.28
C GLU A 178 -22.50 6.84 -10.69
N ILE A 179 -21.96 5.92 -11.51
CA ILE A 179 -21.60 4.57 -11.06
C ILE A 179 -20.39 4.65 -10.13
N LYS A 180 -19.38 5.46 -10.47
CA LYS A 180 -18.21 5.64 -9.63
C LYS A 180 -18.57 6.22 -8.27
N ASP A 181 -19.41 7.25 -8.23
CA ASP A 181 -19.89 7.88 -7.00
C ASP A 181 -20.74 6.90 -6.16
N LEU A 182 -21.55 6.05 -6.80
CA LEU A 182 -22.28 4.98 -6.12
C LEU A 182 -21.33 3.97 -5.47
N LEU A 183 -20.31 3.51 -6.20
CA LEU A 183 -19.32 2.56 -5.68
C LEU A 183 -18.52 3.16 -4.51
N LEU A 184 -18.13 4.43 -4.59
CA LEU A 184 -17.48 5.15 -3.49
C LEU A 184 -18.36 5.14 -2.23
N LYS A 185 -19.62 5.55 -2.37
CA LYS A 185 -20.57 5.57 -1.25
C LYS A 185 -20.79 4.18 -0.64
N LYS A 186 -20.92 3.15 -1.49
CA LYS A 186 -21.11 1.76 -1.04
C LYS A 186 -19.86 1.19 -0.39
N ALA A 187 -18.67 1.57 -0.87
CA ALA A 187 -17.42 1.23 -0.23
C ALA A 187 -17.32 1.86 1.17
N GLU A 188 -17.63 3.14 1.32
CA GLU A 188 -17.67 3.80 2.64
C GLU A 188 -18.67 3.12 3.58
N GLU A 189 -19.85 2.77 3.08
CA GLU A 189 -20.87 2.04 3.85
C GLU A 189 -20.39 0.65 4.29
N ALA A 190 -19.67 -0.08 3.43
CA ALA A 190 -19.14 -1.41 3.73
C ALA A 190 -18.00 -1.37 4.77
N PHE A 191 -17.18 -0.32 4.74
CA PHE A 191 -16.02 -0.16 5.64
C PHE A 191 -16.35 0.62 6.93
N SER A 192 -17.56 1.12 7.12
CA SER A 192 -17.90 2.03 8.24
C SER A 192 -17.70 1.42 9.63
N GLU A 193 -17.77 0.10 9.75
CA GLU A 193 -17.60 -0.64 11.01
C GLU A 193 -16.20 -1.25 11.17
N ILE A 194 -15.32 -1.08 10.17
CA ILE A 194 -13.97 -1.64 10.18
C ILE A 194 -13.04 -0.65 10.87
N LYS A 195 -12.53 -1.04 12.04
CA LYS A 195 -11.47 -0.31 12.73
C LYS A 195 -10.13 -0.75 12.16
N ILE A 196 -9.49 0.15 11.44
CA ILE A 196 -8.14 -0.08 10.91
C ILE A 196 -7.18 0.64 11.84
N ASP A 197 -6.44 -0.12 12.64
CA ASP A 197 -5.47 0.42 13.62
C ASP A 197 -4.37 1.26 12.96
N TYR A 198 -4.19 1.09 11.64
CA TYR A 198 -3.36 1.92 10.80
C TYR A 198 -4.17 3.12 10.29
N ASN A 199 -4.30 4.15 11.13
CA ASN A 199 -4.77 5.45 10.66
C ASN A 199 -3.63 6.12 9.87
N ILE A 200 -3.50 5.76 8.59
CA ILE A 200 -2.63 6.51 7.68
C ILE A 200 -3.44 7.71 7.24
N GLU A 201 -3.29 8.84 7.94
CA GLU A 201 -3.57 10.13 7.31
C GLU A 201 -2.66 10.21 6.09
N SER A 202 -3.21 10.00 4.90
CA SER A 202 -2.41 9.97 3.66
C SER A 202 -1.92 11.36 3.28
N GLY A 203 -2.54 12.40 3.83
CA GLY A 203 -2.13 13.79 3.69
C GLY A 203 -0.89 14.15 4.50
N ILE A 204 -0.38 15.36 4.27
CA ILE A 204 0.70 15.96 5.08
C ILE A 204 0.19 17.28 5.62
N ARG A 205 0.23 17.48 6.93
CA ARG A 205 -0.03 18.80 7.49
C ARG A 205 1.17 19.70 7.25
N VAL A 206 1.02 20.65 6.34
CA VAL A 206 2.08 21.62 6.00
C VAL A 206 1.80 22.92 6.71
N SER A 207 2.86 23.50 7.29
CA SER A 207 2.82 24.84 7.89
C SER A 207 4.00 25.66 7.39
N THR A 208 3.83 26.27 6.23
CA THR A 208 4.77 27.25 5.67
C THR A 208 4.27 28.67 5.91
N LYS A 209 5.09 29.68 5.58
CA LYS A 209 4.65 31.08 5.57
C LYS A 209 3.48 31.34 4.60
N GLU A 210 3.37 30.53 3.54
CA GLU A 210 2.46 30.74 2.41
C GLU A 210 1.21 29.85 2.47
N TYR A 211 1.26 28.75 3.23
CA TYR A 211 0.18 27.79 3.37
C TYR A 211 0.23 27.06 4.72
N SER A 212 -0.90 27.02 5.43
CA SER A 212 -1.11 26.18 6.60
C SER A 212 -2.37 25.33 6.40
N GLY A 213 -2.22 24.01 6.34
CA GLY A 213 -3.33 23.11 6.07
C GLY A 213 -2.90 21.67 5.83
N GLU A 214 -3.88 20.80 5.66
CA GLU A 214 -3.66 19.41 5.24
C GLU A 214 -3.54 19.35 3.72
N ILE A 215 -2.40 18.86 3.23
CA ILE A 215 -2.18 18.58 1.81
C ILE A 215 -2.82 17.23 1.49
N PRO A 216 -3.82 17.20 0.58
CA PRO A 216 -4.42 15.96 0.12
C PRO A 216 -3.43 15.06 -0.61
N GLU A 217 -3.68 13.75 -0.56
CA GLU A 217 -2.79 12.76 -1.18
C GLU A 217 -2.54 13.03 -2.68
N ASP A 218 -3.57 13.43 -3.42
CA ASP A 218 -3.54 13.66 -4.87
C ASP A 218 -2.71 14.89 -5.28
N TRP A 219 -2.31 15.73 -4.33
CA TRP A 219 -1.38 16.85 -4.59
C TRP A 219 0.07 16.39 -4.63
N HIS A 220 0.39 15.20 -4.13
CA HIS A 220 1.73 14.63 -4.19
C HIS A 220 2.06 14.09 -5.60
N PRO A 221 3.34 14.13 -6.01
CA PRO A 221 3.76 13.64 -7.32
C PRO A 221 3.46 12.13 -7.44
N PRO A 222 3.14 11.65 -8.66
CA PRO A 222 2.80 10.26 -8.89
C PRO A 222 3.83 9.28 -8.29
N CYS A 223 5.13 9.56 -8.42
CA CYS A 223 6.18 8.68 -7.90
C CYS A 223 6.12 8.47 -6.38
N MET A 224 5.75 9.49 -5.61
CA MET A 224 5.64 9.38 -4.15
C MET A 224 4.36 8.69 -3.72
N ARG A 225 3.26 8.91 -4.46
CA ARG A 225 2.00 8.19 -4.26
C ARG A 225 2.17 6.69 -4.54
N GLU A 226 2.86 6.33 -5.62
CA GLU A 226 3.11 4.93 -5.96
C GLU A 226 3.97 4.20 -4.91
N ILE A 227 4.97 4.88 -4.31
CA ILE A 227 5.73 4.29 -3.20
C ILE A 227 4.84 4.09 -1.97
N LEU A 228 4.03 5.09 -1.62
CA LEU A 228 3.08 4.96 -0.51
C LEU A 228 2.14 3.77 -0.75
N ASN A 229 1.53 3.67 -1.93
CA ASN A 229 0.63 2.57 -2.27
C ASN A 229 1.31 1.21 -2.16
N ASP A 230 2.55 1.09 -2.65
CA ASP A 230 3.30 -0.15 -2.54
C ASP A 230 3.57 -0.53 -1.08
N ILE A 231 4.01 0.41 -0.24
CA ILE A 231 4.18 0.20 1.21
C ILE A 231 2.87 -0.28 1.84
N LEU A 232 1.80 0.51 1.68
CA LEU A 232 0.51 0.23 2.31
C LEU A 232 -0.11 -1.11 1.87
N SER A 233 0.22 -1.57 0.65
CA SER A 233 -0.22 -2.86 0.13
C SER A 233 0.56 -4.06 0.69
N GLY A 234 1.56 -3.81 1.52
CA GLY A 234 2.46 -4.84 2.05
C GLY A 234 3.71 -5.09 1.19
N GLY A 235 3.96 -4.27 0.18
CA GLY A 235 5.15 -4.35 -0.66
C GLY A 235 6.42 -3.89 0.06
N SER A 236 7.57 -4.16 -0.55
CA SER A 236 8.90 -3.84 -0.01
C SER A 236 9.68 -2.93 -0.95
N PRO A 237 9.45 -1.60 -0.95
CA PRO A 237 10.16 -0.72 -1.88
C PRO A 237 11.68 -0.83 -1.78
N SER A 238 12.38 -0.54 -2.87
CA SER A 238 13.84 -0.55 -2.89
C SER A 238 14.42 0.45 -1.86
N HIS A 239 15.66 0.21 -1.42
CA HIS A 239 16.35 1.12 -0.49
C HIS A 239 16.30 2.60 -0.94
N TYR A 240 16.55 2.86 -2.23
CA TYR A 240 16.50 4.21 -2.79
C TYR A 240 15.09 4.79 -2.82
N ALA A 241 14.06 3.97 -3.08
CA ALA A 241 12.66 4.39 -3.03
C ALA A 241 12.23 4.73 -1.61
N ARG A 242 12.54 3.87 -0.62
CA ARG A 242 12.28 4.14 0.81
C ARG A 242 12.93 5.45 1.25
N ARG A 243 14.20 5.67 0.85
CA ARG A 243 14.95 6.90 1.19
C ARG A 243 14.26 8.12 0.61
N SER A 244 13.98 8.08 -0.68
CA SER A 244 13.39 9.21 -1.39
C SER A 244 12.02 9.56 -0.82
N PHE A 245 11.21 8.56 -0.45
CA PHE A 245 9.91 8.75 0.18
C PHE A 245 10.01 9.38 1.58
N VAL A 246 10.87 8.84 2.45
CA VAL A 246 11.06 9.36 3.82
C VAL A 246 11.53 10.80 3.81
N VAL A 247 12.57 11.09 3.02
CA VAL A 247 13.12 12.44 2.88
C VAL A 247 12.08 13.38 2.29
N TYR A 248 11.40 12.96 1.22
CA TYR A 248 10.35 13.77 0.60
C TYR A 248 9.25 14.12 1.61
N ARG A 249 8.73 13.13 2.34
CA ARG A 249 7.71 13.33 3.38
C ARG A 249 8.19 14.35 4.42
N PHE A 250 9.39 14.16 4.98
CA PHE A 250 9.96 15.08 5.98
C PHE A 250 10.09 16.51 5.44
N VAL A 251 10.78 16.66 4.31
CA VAL A 251 11.06 17.97 3.73
C VAL A 251 9.78 18.67 3.27
N SER A 252 8.84 17.94 2.67
CA SER A 252 7.55 18.52 2.25
C SER A 252 6.71 19.05 3.42
N GLN A 253 6.87 18.48 4.61
CA GLN A 253 6.15 18.88 5.82
C GLN A 253 6.73 20.13 6.47
N PHE A 254 8.07 20.23 6.53
CA PHE A 254 8.76 21.24 7.33
C PHE A 254 9.44 22.35 6.52
N ASP A 255 9.95 22.06 5.32
CA ASP A 255 10.57 23.05 4.42
C ASP A 255 10.44 22.61 2.95
N PRO A 256 9.25 22.74 2.32
CA PRO A 256 9.03 22.27 0.94
C PRO A 256 9.85 23.04 -0.11
N ASN A 257 10.46 24.18 0.27
CA ASN A 257 11.34 24.98 -0.57
C ASN A 257 12.80 24.52 -0.51
N LEU A 258 13.17 23.66 0.45
CA LEU A 258 14.51 23.10 0.54
C LEU A 258 14.88 22.35 -0.74
N ARG A 259 16.07 22.61 -1.27
CA ARG A 259 16.61 21.88 -2.43
C ARG A 259 17.93 21.20 -2.10
N PRO A 260 18.24 20.06 -2.76
CA PRO A 260 19.53 19.40 -2.57
C PRO A 260 20.74 20.25 -2.91
N ILE A 261 20.59 21.15 -3.89
CA ILE A 261 21.64 22.04 -4.36
C ILE A 261 21.08 23.46 -4.36
N GLU A 262 21.75 24.35 -3.62
CA GLU A 262 21.48 25.79 -3.58
C GLU A 262 22.74 26.54 -4.03
N GLU A 263 22.59 27.44 -5.00
CA GLU A 263 23.69 28.24 -5.57
C GLU A 263 24.91 27.43 -6.05
N GLY A 264 24.68 26.19 -6.49
CA GLY A 264 25.72 25.27 -6.96
C GLY A 264 26.45 24.51 -5.84
N THR A 265 26.03 24.68 -4.59
CA THR A 265 26.57 23.97 -3.42
C THR A 265 25.57 22.98 -2.86
N LEU A 266 26.07 21.87 -2.30
CA LEU A 266 25.24 20.87 -1.65
C LEU A 266 24.67 21.43 -0.34
N THR A 267 23.37 21.35 -0.16
CA THR A 267 22.69 21.87 1.02
C THR A 267 22.93 20.95 2.22
N ASN A 268 23.68 21.41 3.22
CA ASN A 268 24.03 20.59 4.39
C ASN A 268 23.19 20.95 5.61
N LYS A 269 21.87 20.69 5.56
CA LYS A 269 20.94 20.88 6.68
C LYS A 269 20.60 19.56 7.35
N SER A 270 20.53 19.55 8.67
CA SER A 270 20.00 18.48 9.52
C SER A 270 18.48 18.63 9.73
N ALA A 271 17.83 17.63 10.34
CA ALA A 271 16.42 17.74 10.71
C ALA A 271 16.15 18.91 11.66
N GLN A 272 17.07 19.15 12.61
CA GLN A 272 16.92 20.18 13.65
C GLN A 272 17.08 21.61 13.09
N ASP A 273 17.60 21.77 11.88
CA ASP A 273 17.68 23.07 11.21
C ASP A 273 16.33 23.53 10.63
N ILE A 274 15.36 22.62 10.46
CA ILE A 274 14.06 22.92 9.84
C ILE A 274 12.83 22.50 10.67
N ALA A 275 13.02 21.75 11.75
CA ALA A 275 11.94 21.30 12.63
C ALA A 275 12.39 21.20 14.10
N THR A 276 11.46 21.32 15.05
CA THR A 276 11.75 21.09 16.48
C THR A 276 11.86 19.60 16.79
N GLU A 277 12.53 19.25 17.88
CA GLU A 277 12.68 17.85 18.30
C GLU A 277 11.33 17.13 18.48
N ASP A 278 10.36 17.78 19.12
CA ASP A 278 9.00 17.23 19.28
C ASP A 278 8.29 17.02 17.94
N GLN A 279 8.53 17.89 16.95
CA GLN A 279 7.98 17.71 15.60
C GLN A 279 8.63 16.52 14.88
N ILE A 280 9.94 16.34 15.06
CA ILE A 280 10.70 15.26 14.46
C ILE A 280 10.29 13.90 15.05
N GLU A 281 10.14 13.79 16.37
CA GLU A 281 9.72 12.54 17.02
C GLU A 281 8.28 12.15 16.63
N ARG A 282 7.35 13.12 16.53
CA ARG A 282 6.00 12.84 15.98
C ARG A 282 6.05 12.34 14.53
N PHE A 283 6.85 12.99 13.69
CA PHE A 283 7.06 12.54 12.31
C PHE A 283 7.65 11.11 12.25
N LEU A 284 8.61 10.80 13.12
CA LEU A 284 9.19 9.45 13.21
C LEU A 284 8.11 8.42 13.53
N ASP A 285 7.27 8.67 14.52
CA ASP A 285 6.19 7.76 14.91
C ASP A 285 5.17 7.57 13.76
N GLU A 286 4.80 8.65 13.07
CA GLU A 286 3.91 8.62 11.90
C GLU A 286 4.49 7.76 10.77
N ILE A 287 5.75 8.00 10.38
CA ILE A 287 6.40 7.24 9.32
C ILE A 287 6.62 5.78 9.73
N ILE A 288 7.06 5.51 10.96
CA ILE A 288 7.19 4.14 11.46
C ILE A 288 5.85 3.41 11.34
N ASN A 289 4.74 4.08 11.67
CA ASN A 289 3.41 3.49 11.57
C ASN A 289 3.02 3.14 10.13
N ILE A 290 3.42 3.96 9.14
CA ILE A 290 3.25 3.64 7.71
C ILE A 290 4.07 2.39 7.34
N PHE A 291 5.32 2.31 7.79
CA PHE A 291 6.25 1.23 7.44
C PHE A 291 5.94 -0.13 8.10
N LYS A 292 5.10 -0.17 9.16
CA LYS A 292 4.64 -1.43 9.78
C LYS A 292 3.97 -2.41 8.79
N SER A 293 3.48 -1.88 7.67
CA SER A 293 2.89 -2.69 6.61
C SER A 293 3.93 -3.44 5.75
N VAL A 294 5.19 -3.01 5.72
CA VAL A 294 6.23 -3.59 4.89
C VAL A 294 6.62 -4.99 5.38
N GLY A 295 6.77 -5.95 4.48
CA GLY A 295 7.04 -7.35 4.82
C GLY A 295 8.34 -7.61 5.61
N ASP A 296 9.35 -6.75 5.50
CA ASP A 296 10.61 -6.84 6.26
C ASP A 296 10.69 -5.84 7.43
N PHE A 297 9.54 -5.34 7.90
CA PHE A 297 9.49 -4.34 8.95
C PHE A 297 10.13 -4.81 10.25
N ASP A 298 11.02 -3.96 10.76
CA ASP A 298 11.70 -4.08 12.04
C ASP A 298 11.74 -2.68 12.64
N VAL A 299 11.13 -2.48 13.81
CA VAL A 299 10.91 -1.14 14.38
C VAL A 299 12.23 -0.40 14.63
N GLU A 300 13.23 -1.09 15.18
CA GLU A 300 14.52 -0.49 15.52
C GLU A 300 15.33 -0.14 14.27
N LYS A 301 15.39 -1.07 13.30
CA LYS A 301 16.08 -0.81 12.03
C LYS A 301 15.40 0.30 11.25
N THR A 302 14.07 0.33 11.24
CA THR A 302 13.29 1.35 10.54
C THR A 302 13.47 2.72 11.20
N LYS A 303 13.42 2.80 12.54
CA LYS A 303 13.67 4.04 13.27
C LYS A 303 15.09 4.57 13.03
N TYR A 304 16.09 3.69 13.08
CA TYR A 304 17.48 4.05 12.77
C TYR A 304 17.61 4.57 11.34
N TYR A 305 17.02 3.85 10.38
CA TYR A 305 17.05 4.20 8.96
C TYR A 305 16.43 5.58 8.68
N ILE A 306 15.26 5.86 9.24
CA ILE A 306 14.59 7.16 9.06
C ILE A 306 15.44 8.26 9.69
N SER A 307 15.86 8.09 10.94
CA SER A 307 16.69 9.04 11.68
C SER A 307 17.99 9.38 10.92
N HIS A 308 18.65 8.38 10.34
CA HIS A 308 19.82 8.59 9.49
C HIS A 308 19.49 9.44 8.26
N ASN A 309 18.42 9.12 7.53
CA ASN A 309 18.10 9.79 6.27
C ASN A 309 17.58 11.21 6.45
N ILE A 310 16.93 11.54 7.56
CA ILE A 310 16.52 12.92 7.84
C ILE A 310 17.61 13.71 8.57
N GLY A 311 18.79 13.13 8.85
CA GLY A 311 19.85 13.83 9.56
C GLY A 311 19.49 14.15 11.01
N TYR A 312 18.95 13.17 11.73
CA TYR A 312 18.54 13.29 13.13
C TYR A 312 19.20 12.20 13.98
N LYS A 313 19.90 12.58 15.07
CA LYS A 313 20.62 11.72 16.04
C LYS A 313 21.74 10.82 15.49
N VAL A 314 21.63 10.34 14.25
CA VAL A 314 22.53 9.35 13.62
C VAL A 314 23.42 9.98 12.55
N ALA A 315 22.89 10.98 11.84
CA ALA A 315 23.62 11.77 10.85
C ALA A 315 23.37 13.26 11.11
N ASN A 316 24.23 14.09 10.55
CA ASN A 316 24.19 15.55 10.70
C ASN A 316 23.59 16.26 9.47
N HIS A 317 23.04 15.52 8.52
CA HIS A 317 22.48 16.08 7.29
C HIS A 317 21.34 15.20 6.74
N ILE A 318 20.35 15.86 6.16
CA ILE A 318 19.26 15.23 5.42
C ILE A 318 19.85 14.64 4.13
N THR A 319 19.64 13.34 3.92
CA THR A 319 19.97 12.72 2.63
C THR A 319 19.03 13.28 1.58
N HIS A 320 19.52 13.63 0.40
CA HIS A 320 18.72 14.37 -0.57
C HIS A 320 17.66 13.51 -1.26
N CYS A 321 16.49 14.11 -1.51
CA CYS A 321 15.49 13.54 -2.40
C CYS A 321 16.01 13.60 -3.84
N GLU A 322 15.77 12.54 -4.61
CA GLU A 322 16.31 12.39 -5.97
C GLU A 322 15.57 13.29 -6.97
N TYR A 323 16.31 13.97 -7.85
CA TYR A 323 15.75 14.76 -8.96
C TYR A 323 14.98 13.89 -9.95
N CYS A 324 13.94 14.42 -10.58
CA CYS A 324 13.05 13.70 -11.51
C CYS A 324 13.80 12.94 -12.63
N LYS A 325 14.95 13.46 -13.10
CA LYS A 325 15.80 12.78 -14.09
C LYS A 325 16.33 11.43 -13.57
N ASN A 326 16.70 11.34 -12.30
CA ASN A 326 17.23 10.13 -11.66
C ASN A 326 16.14 9.09 -11.37
N TRP A 327 14.87 9.49 -11.43
CA TRP A 327 13.76 8.53 -11.40
C TRP A 327 13.57 7.88 -12.77
N ARG A 328 13.71 8.64 -13.86
CA ARG A 328 13.57 8.11 -15.22
C ARG A 328 14.75 7.20 -15.59
N ASP A 329 15.95 7.69 -15.31
CA ASP A 329 17.21 7.00 -15.61
C ASP A 329 17.89 6.61 -14.29
N ASP A 330 17.32 5.62 -13.61
CA ASP A 330 17.69 5.29 -12.23
C ASP A 330 18.93 4.39 -12.09
N GLY A 331 19.49 3.92 -13.21
CA GLY A 331 20.66 3.05 -13.23
C GLY A 331 20.46 1.74 -12.44
N GLY A 332 19.23 1.26 -12.30
CA GLY A 332 18.91 0.05 -11.54
C GLY A 332 18.63 0.28 -10.06
N LYS A 333 18.49 1.53 -9.59
CA LYS A 333 18.14 1.87 -8.19
C LYS A 333 16.70 1.48 -7.81
N GLY A 334 15.86 1.12 -8.78
CA GLY A 334 14.46 0.75 -8.57
C GLY A 334 13.50 1.93 -8.42
N LEU A 335 13.94 3.16 -8.71
CA LEU A 335 13.11 4.36 -8.71
C LEU A 335 12.24 4.45 -9.98
N GLY A 336 12.75 3.98 -11.11
CA GLY A 336 12.03 3.99 -12.40
C GLY A 336 10.75 3.17 -12.38
N TYR A 337 10.70 2.16 -11.52
CA TYR A 337 9.50 1.37 -11.27
C TYR A 337 8.31 2.23 -10.84
N TYR A 338 8.53 3.23 -9.99
CA TYR A 338 7.50 4.15 -9.48
C TYR A 338 7.29 5.38 -10.36
N CYS A 339 8.11 5.57 -11.41
CA CYS A 339 8.00 6.73 -12.28
C CYS A 339 6.80 6.57 -13.24
N ARG A 340 5.69 7.26 -12.94
CA ARG A 340 4.49 7.34 -13.78
C ARG A 340 4.13 8.82 -14.03
N PRO A 341 4.89 9.53 -14.89
CA PRO A 341 4.75 10.96 -15.05
C PRO A 341 3.39 11.34 -15.64
N ASP A 342 2.79 12.41 -15.11
CA ASP A 342 1.57 13.01 -15.65
C ASP A 342 1.86 14.32 -16.40
N SER A 343 0.80 15.05 -16.76
CA SER A 343 0.91 16.34 -17.45
C SER A 343 1.66 17.40 -16.66
N THR A 344 1.59 17.36 -15.32
CA THR A 344 2.29 18.30 -14.44
C THR A 344 3.77 17.96 -14.37
N CYS A 345 4.13 16.68 -14.27
CA CYS A 345 5.52 16.21 -14.34
C CYS A 345 6.24 16.60 -15.64
N SER A 346 5.49 16.81 -16.72
CA SER A 346 6.03 17.11 -18.05
C SER A 346 6.41 18.58 -18.25
N ARG A 347 6.10 19.45 -17.29
CA ARG A 347 6.44 20.87 -17.39
C ARG A 347 7.94 21.12 -17.18
N LYS A 348 8.50 22.11 -17.86
CA LYS A 348 9.94 22.42 -17.83
C LYS A 348 10.44 22.93 -16.47
N ASP A 349 9.57 23.56 -15.70
CA ASP A 349 9.84 24.10 -14.37
C ASP A 349 9.79 23.04 -13.26
N ILE A 350 9.36 21.82 -13.57
CA ILE A 350 9.26 20.72 -12.61
C ILE A 350 10.45 19.78 -12.82
N ILE A 351 11.50 19.96 -12.00
CA ILE A 351 12.73 19.15 -12.07
C ILE A 351 12.91 18.25 -10.85
N HIS A 352 12.14 18.49 -9.79
CA HIS A 352 12.18 17.79 -8.52
C HIS A 352 10.75 17.47 -8.00
N PRO A 353 10.55 16.35 -7.25
CA PRO A 353 9.24 16.02 -6.64
C PRO A 353 8.65 17.13 -5.76
N LEU A 354 9.49 17.93 -5.11
CA LEU A 354 9.05 19.11 -4.33
C LEU A 354 8.56 20.25 -5.23
N ASP A 355 9.11 20.45 -6.44
CA ASP A 355 8.59 21.46 -7.37
C ASP A 355 7.16 21.15 -7.77
N TYR A 356 6.88 19.87 -8.02
CA TYR A 356 5.53 19.38 -8.31
C TYR A 356 4.57 19.73 -7.17
N LEU A 357 4.98 19.45 -5.92
CA LEU A 357 4.16 19.73 -4.75
C LEU A 357 3.91 21.25 -4.60
N CYS A 358 4.95 22.07 -4.65
CA CYS A 358 4.82 23.52 -4.55
C CYS A 358 3.91 24.08 -5.64
N GLN A 359 4.01 23.55 -6.87
CA GLN A 359 3.13 23.94 -7.98
C GLN A 359 1.65 23.61 -7.69
N ASN A 360 1.36 22.45 -7.10
CA ASN A 360 -0.01 22.09 -6.72
C ASN A 360 -0.51 22.95 -5.56
N ILE A 361 0.28 23.16 -4.51
CA ILE A 361 -0.07 24.08 -3.42
C ILE A 361 -0.44 25.45 -4.01
N ASN A 362 0.44 26.04 -4.82
CA ASN A 362 0.23 27.35 -5.44
C ASN A 362 -1.03 27.39 -6.33
N ARG A 363 -1.30 26.33 -7.09
CA ARG A 363 -2.48 26.24 -7.95
C ARG A 363 -3.77 26.23 -7.15
N HIS A 364 -3.77 25.60 -5.99
CA HIS A 364 -4.96 25.47 -5.15
C HIS A 364 -5.16 26.69 -4.24
N VAL A 365 -4.08 27.27 -3.69
CA VAL A 365 -4.13 28.51 -2.89
C VAL A 365 -4.64 29.69 -3.74
N LYS A 366 -4.15 29.84 -4.99
CA LYS A 366 -4.61 30.90 -5.91
C LYS A 366 -6.04 30.74 -6.44
N LYS A 367 -6.67 29.58 -6.24
CA LYS A 367 -8.07 29.35 -6.59
C LYS A 367 -9.04 29.67 -5.45
N SER A 368 -8.52 29.77 -4.23
CA SER A 368 -9.26 30.12 -3.01
C SER A 368 -9.22 31.62 -2.69
N GLU A 369 -8.39 32.39 -3.40
CA GLU A 369 -8.45 33.86 -3.51
C GLU A 369 -9.26 34.25 -4.75
#